data_AF-A0A8S3A9Z9-F1
#
_entry.id   AF-A0A8S3A9Z9-F1
#
_cell.length_a   1.000
_cell.length_b   1.000
_cell.length_c   1.000
_cell.angle_alpha   90.00
_cell.angle_beta   90.00
_cell.angle_gamma   90.00
#
_symmetry.space_group_name_H-M   'P 1'
#
loop_
_entity.id
_entity.type
_entity.pdbx_description
1 polymer ?
#
loop_
_entity_poly.entity_id
_entity_poly.type
_entity_poly.pdbx_seq_one_letter_code
_entity_poly.pdbx_strand_id
1 'polypeptide(L)'
;LLVKQLPLVKPYLRSVQNINNKAINEALNNLLIEEEDYQGVRNSIDAYDNFDNIALAQRLEKHELIEFRRIAAYLYKGSNR
;
A
#
# COMPACT_ATOMS: atom_id res chain seq x y z
N LEU A 1 -4.51 -24.56 -5.56
CA LEU A 1 -3.17 -24.73 -4.96
C LEU A 1 -2.44 -23.41 -4.61
N LEU A 2 -3.02 -22.22 -4.87
CA LEU A 2 -2.35 -20.92 -4.66
C LEU A 2 -2.66 -20.21 -3.32
N VAL A 3 -3.27 -20.89 -2.34
CA VAL A 3 -3.94 -20.23 -1.19
C VAL A 3 -3.07 -20.15 0.09
N LYS A 4 -1.76 -20.44 0.06
CA LYS A 4 -0.96 -20.52 1.30
C LYS A 4 0.45 -19.92 1.31
N GLN A 5 0.80 -19.05 0.36
CA GLN A 5 2.11 -18.36 0.39
C GLN A 5 2.05 -16.93 0.94
N LEU A 6 0.87 -16.29 0.94
CA LEU A 6 0.67 -14.92 1.44
C LEU A 6 1.17 -14.69 2.88
N PRO A 7 0.98 -15.60 3.86
CA PRO A 7 1.43 -15.36 5.24
C PRO A 7 2.95 -15.25 5.41
N LEU A 8 3.74 -15.89 4.53
CA LEU A 8 5.20 -15.85 4.58
C LEU A 8 5.79 -14.62 3.87
N VAL A 9 5.06 -14.09 2.91
CA VAL A 9 5.55 -12.98 2.08
C VAL A 9 5.41 -11.64 2.83
N LYS A 10 4.37 -11.43 3.64
CA LYS A 10 4.18 -10.18 4.41
C LYS A 10 5.36 -9.85 5.35
N PRO A 11 5.84 -10.76 6.22
CA PRO A 11 6.96 -10.47 7.10
C PRO A 11 8.24 -10.19 6.32
N TYR A 12 8.48 -10.94 5.24
CA TYR A 12 9.62 -10.70 4.36
C TYR A 12 9.56 -9.31 3.73
N LEU A 13 8.45 -8.95 3.08
CA LEU A 13 8.24 -7.62 2.47
C LEU A 13 8.45 -6.50 3.48
N ARG A 14 7.92 -6.62 4.71
CA ARG A 14 8.15 -5.65 5.78
C ARG A 14 9.62 -5.55 6.17
N SER A 15 10.34 -6.67 6.26
CA SER A 15 11.76 -6.67 6.65
C SER A 15 12.68 -6.01 5.61
N VAL A 16 12.32 -6.08 4.32
CA VAL A 16 13.12 -5.52 3.22
C VAL A 16 12.58 -4.18 2.70
N GLN A 17 11.47 -3.68 3.27
CA GLN A 17 10.83 -2.44 2.83
C GLN A 17 11.73 -1.22 3.00
N ASN A 18 12.64 -1.26 3.98
CA ASN A 18 13.62 -0.20 4.24
C ASN A 18 14.53 0.14 3.05
N ILE A 19 14.63 -0.75 2.05
CA ILE A 19 15.35 -0.50 0.79
C ILE A 19 14.58 0.50 -0.12
N ASN A 20 13.32 0.82 0.22
CA ASN A 20 12.42 1.70 -0.54
C ASN A 20 12.36 1.31 -2.03
N ASN A 21 12.26 0.01 -2.30
CA ASN A 21 12.17 -0.51 -3.66
C ASN A 21 10.72 -0.47 -4.15
N LYS A 22 10.51 0.05 -5.36
CA LYS A 22 9.17 0.17 -5.97
C LYS A 22 8.35 -1.11 -5.95
N ALA A 23 8.92 -2.23 -6.40
CA ALA A 23 8.18 -3.49 -6.46
C ALA A 23 7.82 -4.02 -5.06
N ILE A 24 8.70 -3.80 -4.07
CA ILE A 24 8.45 -4.20 -2.67
C ILE A 24 7.32 -3.35 -2.09
N ASN A 25 7.36 -2.04 -2.26
CA ASN A 25 6.35 -1.11 -1.78
C ASN A 25 4.98 -1.39 -2.41
N GLU A 26 4.93 -1.59 -3.73
CA GLU A 26 3.69 -1.93 -4.43
C GLU A 26 3.13 -3.28 -4.00
N ALA A 27 3.97 -4.32 -3.90
CA ALA A 27 3.53 -5.64 -3.45
C ALA A 27 2.99 -5.60 -2.01
N LEU A 28 3.66 -4.87 -1.11
CA LEU A 28 3.24 -4.74 0.27
C LEU A 28 1.95 -3.91 0.39
N ASN A 29 1.83 -2.80 -0.32
CA ASN A 29 0.60 -2.00 -0.34
C ASN A 29 -0.58 -2.83 -0.87
N ASN A 30 -0.38 -3.60 -1.93
CA ASN A 30 -1.41 -4.49 -2.47
C ASN A 30 -1.87 -5.52 -1.44
N LEU A 31 -0.93 -6.17 -0.75
CA LEU A 31 -1.23 -7.16 0.28
C LEU A 31 -2.01 -6.54 1.45
N LEU A 32 -1.61 -5.36 1.90
CA LEU A 32 -2.29 -4.65 2.98
C LEU A 32 -3.71 -4.21 2.59
N ILE A 33 -3.94 -3.86 1.32
CA ILE A 33 -5.29 -3.56 0.80
C ILE A 33 -6.16 -4.81 0.81
N GLU A 34 -5.62 -5.96 0.34
CA GLU A 34 -6.33 -7.24 0.35
C GLU A 34 -6.69 -7.72 1.77
N GLU A 35 -5.87 -7.38 2.76
CA GLU A 35 -6.11 -7.65 4.18
C GLU A 35 -6.92 -6.55 4.90
N GLU A 36 -7.40 -5.54 4.17
CA GLU A 36 -8.12 -4.37 4.71
C GLU A 36 -7.35 -3.57 5.79
N ASP A 37 -6.02 -3.70 5.82
CA ASP A 37 -5.12 -3.05 6.77
C ASP A 37 -4.79 -1.61 6.32
N TYR A 38 -5.77 -0.73 6.42
CA TYR A 38 -5.63 0.68 6.06
C TYR A 38 -4.56 1.41 6.87
N GLN A 39 -4.37 1.06 8.15
CA GLN A 39 -3.32 1.63 8.98
C GLN A 39 -1.94 1.18 8.49
N GLY A 40 -1.81 -0.08 8.10
CA GLY A 40 -0.62 -0.63 7.49
C GLY A 40 -0.26 0.06 6.18
N VAL A 41 -1.26 0.31 5.31
CA VAL A 41 -1.06 1.08 4.05
C VAL A 41 -0.61 2.49 4.38
N ARG A 42 -1.28 3.17 5.31
CA ARG A 42 -0.94 4.54 5.71
C ARG A 42 0.50 4.65 6.20
N ASN A 43 0.90 3.76 7.11
CA ASN A 43 2.25 3.74 7.66
C ASN A 43 3.30 3.42 6.57
N SER A 44 2.95 2.54 5.62
CA SER A 44 3.80 2.16 4.49
C SER A 44 4.10 3.36 3.59
N ILE A 45 3.07 4.07 3.13
CA ILE A 45 3.22 5.20 2.19
C ILE A 45 3.84 6.45 2.83
N ASP A 46 3.64 6.66 4.14
CA ASP A 46 4.24 7.80 4.85
C ASP A 46 5.74 7.59 5.10
N ALA A 47 6.19 6.33 5.21
CA ALA A 47 7.60 5.98 5.45
C ALA A 47 8.41 5.72 4.16
N TYR A 48 7.75 5.25 3.10
CA TYR A 48 8.39 4.79 1.86
C TYR A 48 7.64 5.32 0.63
N ASP A 49 8.25 6.28 -0.07
CA ASP A 49 7.64 7.08 -1.12
C ASP A 49 7.84 6.54 -2.56
N ASN A 50 8.67 5.52 -2.74
CA ASN A 50 8.97 4.97 -4.06
C ASN A 50 7.87 3.98 -4.49
N PHE A 51 6.75 4.50 -4.97
CA PHE A 51 5.65 3.74 -5.57
C PHE A 51 4.84 4.64 -6.51
N ASP A 52 3.94 4.07 -7.31
CA ASP A 52 3.04 4.87 -8.14
C ASP A 52 1.90 5.48 -7.31
N ASN A 53 2.11 6.73 -6.87
CA ASN A 53 1.15 7.48 -6.06
C ASN A 53 -0.22 7.62 -6.74
N ILE A 54 -0.24 7.89 -8.04
CA ILE A 54 -1.49 8.17 -8.78
C ILE A 54 -2.25 6.86 -8.99
N ALA A 55 -1.58 5.79 -9.40
CA ALA A 55 -2.21 4.49 -9.58
C ALA A 55 -2.79 3.96 -8.25
N LEU A 56 -2.06 4.14 -7.14
CA LEU A 56 -2.55 3.74 -5.82
C LEU A 56 -3.78 4.57 -5.42
N ALA A 57 -3.75 5.89 -5.60
CA ALA A 57 -4.89 6.75 -5.28
C ALA A 57 -6.16 6.36 -6.07
N GLN A 58 -6.04 6.15 -7.38
CA GLN A 58 -7.15 5.72 -8.26
C GLN A 58 -7.73 4.36 -7.86
N ARG A 59 -6.91 3.46 -7.31
CA ARG A 59 -7.39 2.18 -6.78
C ARG A 59 -8.16 2.39 -5.48
N LEU A 60 -7.60 3.17 -4.55
CA LEU A 60 -8.16 3.36 -3.21
C LEU A 60 -9.44 4.20 -3.21
N GLU A 61 -9.63 5.11 -4.16
CA GLU A 61 -10.82 5.98 -4.23
C GLU A 61 -12.14 5.22 -4.46
N LYS A 62 -12.05 4.03 -5.08
CA LYS A 62 -13.19 3.16 -5.40
C LYS A 62 -13.45 2.08 -4.35
N HIS A 63 -12.66 2.07 -3.27
CA HIS A 63 -12.77 1.05 -2.22
C HIS A 63 -14.04 1.25 -1.38
N GLU A 64 -14.62 0.15 -0.89
CA GLU A 64 -15.85 0.18 -0.08
C GLU A 64 -15.64 0.84 1.28
N LEU A 65 -14.54 0.49 1.96
CA LEU A 65 -14.10 1.13 3.20
C LEU A 65 -13.70 2.60 2.98
N ILE A 66 -14.28 3.48 3.81
CA ILE A 66 -14.01 4.92 3.75
C ILE A 66 -12.56 5.28 4.10
N GLU A 67 -11.88 4.46 4.91
CA GLU A 67 -10.50 4.73 5.32
C GLU A 67 -9.54 4.68 4.13
N PHE A 68 -9.71 3.74 3.20
CA PHE A 68 -8.95 3.72 1.96
C PHE A 68 -9.25 4.92 1.07
N ARG A 69 -10.52 5.35 0.97
CA ARG A 69 -10.88 6.57 0.22
C ARG A 69 -10.24 7.83 0.82
N ARG A 70 -10.08 7.90 2.14
CA ARG A 70 -9.34 8.99 2.81
C ARG A 70 -7.86 8.97 2.45
N ILE A 71 -7.25 7.78 2.37
CA ILE A 71 -5.86 7.62 1.93
C ILE A 71 -5.71 8.06 0.46
N ALA A 72 -6.67 7.74 -0.42
CA ALA A 72 -6.67 8.23 -1.81
C ALA A 72 -6.64 9.77 -1.88
N ALA A 73 -7.52 10.44 -1.13
CA ALA A 73 -7.56 11.90 -1.05
C ALA A 73 -6.24 12.49 -0.53
N TYR A 74 -5.60 11.83 0.44
CA TYR A 74 -4.28 12.21 0.93
C TYR A 74 -3.19 12.12 -0.15
N LEU A 75 -3.17 11.02 -0.93
CA LEU A 75 -2.20 10.82 -2.01
C LEU A 75 -2.35 11.86 -3.14
N TYR A 76 -3.59 12.20 -3.50
CA TYR A 76 -3.85 13.27 -4.48
C TYR A 76 -3.34 14.63 -4.01
N LYS A 77 -3.47 14.94 -2.72
CA LYS A 77 -2.93 16.17 -2.14
C LYS A 77 -1.40 16.19 -2.11
N GLY A 78 -0.77 15.05 -1.82
CA GLY A 78 0.69 14.92 -1.77
C GLY A 78 1.34 15.06 -3.15
N SER A 79 0.70 14.54 -4.20
CA SER A 79 1.21 14.59 -5.58
C SER A 79 1.12 15.98 -6.24
N ASN A 80 0.40 16.91 -5.62
CA ASN A 80 0.13 18.25 -6.15
C ASN A 80 0.93 19.35 -5.41
N ARG A 81 1.96 18.95 -4.65
CA ARG A 81 2.92 19.82 -3.96
C ARG A 81 4.27 19.73 -4.66
#